data_AF-D4XU65-F1
#
_entry.id   AF-D4XU65-F1
#
_cell.length_a   1.000
_cell.length_b   1.000
_cell.length_c   1.000
_cell.angle_alpha   90.00
_cell.angle_beta   90.00
_cell.angle_gamma   90.00
#
_symmetry.space_group_name_H-M   'P 1'
#
loop_
_entity.id
_entity.type
_entity.pdbx_description
1 polymer ?
#
loop_
_entity_poly.entity_id
_entity_poly.type
_entity_poly.pdbx_seq_one_letter_code
_entity_poly.pdbx_strand_id
1 'polypeptide(L)'
;MGKNWGFTLIELMVTIAVLAIIATMAAPAFNNMVLNQGLNKSTQTLVSTFNEARAKAVLERRAIKVELKTDSSGTPSANTAALFHWQPESKSVLKSTSPTALLFNLNGGVCIADNSTPPTCQRLIDSTTDIFEICDKAGGGKSKLISISKMGTIQQTQTGTC
;
A
#
# COMPACT_ATOMS: atom_id res chain seq x y z
N MET A 1 -15.02 -52.73 -30.58
CA MET A 1 -16.06 -52.72 -29.53
C MET A 1 -15.53 -51.95 -28.33
N GLY A 2 -15.77 -50.64 -28.26
CA GLY A 2 -15.33 -49.79 -27.15
C GLY A 2 -16.24 -50.00 -25.94
N LYS A 3 -15.67 -50.43 -24.81
CA LYS A 3 -16.38 -50.60 -23.54
C LYS A 3 -16.50 -49.21 -22.90
N ASN A 4 -17.72 -48.69 -22.76
CA ASN A 4 -17.95 -47.44 -22.06
C ASN A 4 -17.75 -47.67 -20.55
N TRP A 5 -16.65 -47.17 -19.99
CA TRP A 5 -16.44 -47.09 -18.54
C TRP A 5 -17.11 -45.82 -18.03
N GLY A 6 -18.35 -45.93 -17.58
CA GLY A 6 -19.09 -44.84 -16.96
C GLY A 6 -18.74 -44.69 -15.47
N PHE A 7 -18.69 -43.45 -15.01
CA PHE A 7 -18.54 -43.10 -13.59
C PHE A 7 -19.78 -43.53 -12.81
N THR A 8 -19.61 -44.13 -11.63
CA THR A 8 -20.76 -44.48 -10.78
C THR A 8 -21.23 -43.26 -9.97
N LEU A 9 -22.51 -43.23 -9.61
CA LEU A 9 -23.08 -42.14 -8.80
C LEU A 9 -22.34 -42.02 -7.44
N ILE A 10 -21.98 -43.16 -6.85
CA ILE A 10 -21.22 -43.19 -5.59
C ILE A 10 -19.80 -42.63 -5.75
N GLU A 11 -19.12 -42.89 -6.86
CA GLU A 11 -17.79 -42.36 -7.13
C GLU A 11 -17.82 -40.84 -7.32
N LEU A 12 -18.86 -40.32 -7.98
CA LEU A 12 -19.08 -38.88 -8.07
C LEU A 12 -19.32 -38.26 -6.68
N MET A 13 -20.11 -38.91 -5.81
CA MET A 13 -20.34 -38.43 -4.45
C MET A 13 -19.07 -38.40 -3.59
N VAL A 14 -18.22 -39.43 -3.71
CA VAL A 14 -16.96 -39.48 -2.95
C VAL A 14 -15.97 -38.44 -3.47
N THR A 15 -15.85 -38.27 -4.79
CA THR A 15 -14.93 -37.29 -5.39
C THR A 15 -15.31 -35.85 -5.02
N ILE A 16 -16.59 -35.47 -5.08
CA ILE A 16 -17.02 -34.14 -4.63
C ILE A 16 -16.82 -33.94 -3.13
N ALA A 17 -16.99 -34.98 -2.31
CA ALA A 17 -16.76 -34.91 -0.86
C ALA A 17 -15.29 -34.66 -0.53
N VAL A 18 -14.37 -35.40 -1.17
CA VAL A 18 -12.92 -35.19 -0.99
C VAL A 18 -12.50 -33.83 -1.51
N LEU A 19 -13.02 -33.40 -2.68
CA LEU A 19 -12.73 -32.09 -3.24
C LEU A 19 -13.20 -30.96 -2.32
N ALA A 20 -14.37 -31.10 -1.68
CA ALA A 20 -14.87 -30.13 -0.71
C ALA A 20 -13.94 -29.98 0.51
N ILE A 21 -13.45 -31.10 1.05
CA ILE A 21 -12.50 -31.07 2.18
C ILE A 21 -11.23 -30.32 1.79
N ILE A 22 -10.64 -30.64 0.63
CA ILE A 22 -9.42 -29.97 0.15
C ILE A 22 -9.68 -28.47 -0.10
N ALA A 23 -10.81 -28.11 -0.72
CA ALA A 23 -11.16 -26.72 -1.00
C ALA A 23 -11.31 -25.88 0.27
N THR A 24 -11.90 -26.42 1.33
CA THR A 24 -12.06 -25.71 2.61
C THR A 24 -10.73 -25.40 3.29
N MET A 25 -9.72 -26.26 3.13
CA MET A 25 -8.37 -26.00 3.66
C MET A 25 -7.60 -24.98 2.80
N ALA A 26 -7.79 -25.00 1.47
CA ALA A 26 -7.07 -24.14 0.54
C ALA A 26 -7.61 -22.69 0.49
N ALA A 27 -8.93 -22.49 0.60
CA ALA A 27 -9.57 -21.17 0.50
C ALA A 27 -8.99 -20.09 1.43
N PRO A 28 -8.75 -20.32 2.74
CA PRO A 28 -8.19 -19.29 3.63
C PRO A 28 -6.75 -18.91 3.27
N ALA A 29 -5.95 -19.83 2.71
CA ALA A 29 -4.58 -19.54 2.31
C ALA A 29 -4.53 -18.54 1.13
N PHE A 30 -5.41 -18.70 0.14
CA PHE A 30 -5.52 -17.76 -0.98
C PHE A 30 -5.94 -16.35 -0.52
N ASN A 31 -6.88 -16.24 0.41
CA ASN A 31 -7.29 -14.94 0.95
C ASN A 31 -6.12 -14.22 1.63
N ASN A 32 -5.32 -14.93 2.43
CA ASN A 32 -4.11 -14.37 3.03
C ASN A 32 -3.06 -13.95 1.98
N MET A 33 -2.87 -14.75 0.92
CA MET A 33 -1.94 -14.41 -0.16
C MET A 33 -2.33 -13.11 -0.86
N VAL A 34 -3.61 -12.92 -1.19
CA VAL A 34 -4.12 -11.69 -1.82
C VAL A 34 -3.92 -10.47 -0.93
N LEU A 35 -4.20 -10.59 0.37
CA LEU A 35 -3.98 -9.49 1.33
C LEU A 35 -2.49 -9.11 1.43
N ASN A 36 -1.59 -10.10 1.51
CA ASN A 36 -0.14 -9.85 1.54
C ASN A 36 0.35 -9.18 0.26
N GLN A 37 -0.16 -9.59 -0.90
CA GLN A 37 0.16 -8.95 -2.19
C GLN A 37 -0.31 -7.50 -2.22
N GLY A 38 -1.53 -7.22 -1.75
CA GLY A 38 -2.06 -5.86 -1.64
C GLY A 38 -1.21 -4.96 -0.74
N LEU A 39 -0.78 -5.47 0.43
CA LEU A 39 0.09 -4.74 1.36
C LEU A 39 1.47 -4.45 0.74
N ASN A 40 2.08 -5.45 0.11
CA ASN A 40 3.37 -5.30 -0.57
C ASN A 40 3.28 -4.28 -1.71
N LYS A 41 2.23 -4.35 -2.53
CA LYS A 41 2.02 -3.43 -3.64
C LYS A 41 1.79 -2.00 -3.16
N SER A 42 0.92 -1.81 -2.15
CA SER A 42 0.70 -0.49 -1.51
C SER A 42 2.00 0.11 -0.98
N THR A 43 2.84 -0.69 -0.34
CA THR A 43 4.14 -0.24 0.18
C THR A 43 5.10 0.13 -0.95
N GLN A 44 5.16 -0.67 -2.01
CA GLN A 44 6.02 -0.40 -3.17
C GLN A 44 5.58 0.85 -3.93
N THR A 45 4.28 1.01 -4.16
CA THR A 45 3.74 2.21 -4.81
C THR A 45 3.98 3.45 -3.97
N LEU A 46 3.88 3.35 -2.64
CA LEU A 46 4.19 4.47 -1.75
C LEU A 46 5.64 4.93 -1.90
N VAL A 47 6.58 3.99 -1.78
CA VAL A 47 8.02 4.28 -1.94
C VAL A 47 8.33 4.80 -3.34
N SER A 48 7.67 4.26 -4.37
CA SER A 48 7.79 4.75 -5.74
C SER A 48 7.31 6.19 -5.87
N THR A 49 6.13 6.52 -5.34
CA THR A 49 5.57 7.88 -5.37
C THR A 49 6.51 8.88 -4.68
N PHE A 50 7.10 8.51 -3.55
CA PHE A 50 8.07 9.36 -2.86
C PHE A 50 9.36 9.57 -3.65
N ASN A 51 9.90 8.51 -4.25
CA ASN A 51 11.09 8.61 -5.09
C ASN A 51 10.82 9.48 -6.33
N GLU A 52 9.67 9.31 -6.96
CA GLU A 52 9.25 10.09 -8.12
C GLU A 52 9.05 11.56 -7.76
N ALA A 53 8.33 11.86 -6.68
CA ALA A 53 8.12 13.21 -6.19
C ALA A 53 9.44 13.91 -5.84
N ARG A 54 10.36 13.21 -5.19
CA ARG A 54 11.70 13.73 -4.87
C ARG A 54 12.52 14.01 -6.13
N ALA A 55 12.58 13.04 -7.05
CA ALA A 55 13.31 13.20 -8.30
C ALA A 55 12.76 14.39 -9.09
N LYS A 56 11.44 14.48 -9.21
CA LYS A 56 10.77 15.59 -9.91
C LYS A 56 11.05 16.93 -9.25
N ALA A 57 11.01 17.01 -7.91
CA ALA A 57 11.30 18.24 -7.18
C ALA A 57 12.72 18.77 -7.43
N VAL A 58 13.70 17.87 -7.41
CA VAL A 58 15.12 18.20 -7.63
C VAL A 58 15.38 18.55 -9.10
N LEU A 59 14.86 17.75 -10.03
CA LEU A 59 15.08 17.94 -11.47
C LEU A 59 14.43 19.23 -11.99
N GLU A 60 13.20 19.50 -11.57
CA GLU A 60 12.44 20.67 -12.01
C GLU A 60 12.68 21.91 -11.13
N ARG A 61 13.51 21.79 -10.08
CA ARG A 61 13.81 22.85 -9.10
C ARG A 61 12.56 23.52 -8.52
N ARG A 62 11.53 22.73 -8.23
CA ARG A 62 10.28 23.20 -7.61
C ARG A 62 9.81 22.24 -6.53
N ALA A 63 9.06 22.75 -5.56
CA ALA A 63 8.47 21.89 -4.55
C ALA A 63 7.34 21.04 -5.15
N ILE A 64 7.28 19.76 -4.77
CA ILE A 64 6.23 18.81 -5.17
C ILE A 64 5.49 18.35 -3.92
N LYS A 65 4.17 18.51 -3.92
CA LYS A 65 3.31 18.02 -2.83
C LYS A 65 2.92 16.57 -3.09
N VAL A 66 2.94 15.74 -2.06
CA VAL A 66 2.37 14.38 -2.07
C VAL A 66 1.25 14.32 -1.05
N GLU A 67 0.07 13.93 -1.50
CA GLU A 67 -1.10 13.69 -0.66
C GLU A 67 -1.40 12.19 -0.60
N LEU A 68 -1.54 11.68 0.62
CA LEU A 68 -1.82 10.29 0.89
C LEU A 68 -3.24 10.12 1.40
N LYS A 69 -3.96 9.14 0.85
CA LYS A 69 -5.25 8.70 1.38
C LYS A 69 -5.06 7.62 2.45
N THR A 70 -5.96 7.61 3.41
CA THR A 70 -5.96 6.62 4.51
C THR A 70 -6.48 5.25 4.08
N ASP A 71 -7.28 5.20 3.02
CA ASP A 71 -7.85 3.96 2.51
C ASP A 71 -7.90 3.96 0.97
N SER A 72 -8.27 2.80 0.43
CA SER A 72 -8.43 2.56 -1.00
C SER A 72 -9.82 2.96 -1.51
N SER A 73 -10.59 3.75 -0.74
CA SER A 73 -11.95 4.12 -1.11
C SER A 73 -11.95 5.19 -2.20
N GLY A 74 -12.92 5.15 -3.10
CA GLY A 74 -13.08 6.15 -4.17
C GLY A 74 -12.11 5.97 -5.34
N THR A 75 -12.21 6.88 -6.31
CA THR A 75 -11.37 6.86 -7.51
C THR A 75 -9.98 7.43 -7.22
N PRO A 76 -8.90 6.83 -7.74
CA PRO A 76 -7.57 7.43 -7.68
C PRO A 76 -7.60 8.84 -8.28
N SER A 77 -7.09 9.82 -7.53
CA SER A 77 -6.87 11.16 -8.06
C SER A 77 -5.69 11.14 -9.02
N ALA A 78 -5.83 11.83 -10.15
CA ALA A 78 -4.76 11.92 -11.15
C ALA A 78 -3.62 12.81 -10.64
N ASN A 79 -2.38 12.40 -10.91
CA ASN A 79 -1.21 13.22 -10.63
C ASN A 79 -1.17 14.44 -11.56
N THR A 80 -0.62 15.54 -11.05
CA THR A 80 -0.39 16.77 -11.79
C THR A 80 1.09 17.12 -11.85
N ALA A 81 1.40 18.28 -12.41
CA ALA A 81 2.75 18.80 -12.47
C ALA A 81 3.37 18.96 -11.07
N ALA A 82 2.62 19.47 -10.08
CA ALA A 82 3.12 19.85 -8.76
C ALA A 82 2.50 19.06 -7.59
N LEU A 83 1.49 18.23 -7.85
CA LEU A 83 0.77 17.46 -6.85
C LEU A 83 0.67 16.00 -7.26
N PHE A 84 1.08 15.12 -6.36
CA PHE A 84 1.03 13.67 -6.50
C PHE A 84 0.06 13.11 -5.47
N HIS A 85 -0.74 12.15 -5.90
CA HIS A 85 -1.67 11.44 -5.04
C HIS A 85 -1.22 10.00 -4.89
N TRP A 86 -1.26 9.52 -3.65
CA TRP A 86 -1.11 8.12 -3.34
C TRP A 86 -2.33 7.64 -2.56
N GLN A 87 -2.74 6.41 -2.86
CA GLN A 87 -3.72 5.70 -2.06
C GLN A 87 -3.29 4.23 -1.95
N PRO A 88 -3.62 3.55 -0.84
CA PRO A 88 -3.35 2.15 -0.69
C PRO A 88 -4.19 1.32 -1.68
N GLU A 89 -3.72 0.10 -1.95
CA GLU A 89 -4.38 -0.84 -2.84
C GLU A 89 -5.11 -1.95 -2.06
N SER A 90 -6.09 -2.57 -2.73
CA SER A 90 -6.88 -3.70 -2.20
C SER A 90 -7.64 -3.34 -0.93
N LYS A 91 -7.44 -4.05 0.19
CA LYS A 91 -8.06 -3.76 1.49
C LYS A 91 -7.10 -3.02 2.44
N SER A 92 -5.94 -2.59 1.93
CA SER A 92 -4.90 -1.99 2.75
C SER A 92 -5.31 -0.61 3.23
N VAL A 93 -4.87 -0.23 4.41
CA VAL A 93 -5.15 1.09 5.00
C VAL A 93 -3.89 1.71 5.57
N LEU A 94 -3.72 3.02 5.37
CA LEU A 94 -2.71 3.82 6.04
C LEU A 94 -3.29 4.28 7.39
N LYS A 95 -2.54 4.06 8.47
CA LYS A 95 -2.97 4.43 9.82
C LYS A 95 -3.17 5.94 9.94
N SER A 96 -4.18 6.35 10.71
CA SER A 96 -4.49 7.76 10.95
C SER A 96 -3.39 8.54 11.68
N THR A 97 -2.47 7.84 12.34
CA THR A 97 -1.26 8.42 12.96
C THR A 97 -0.20 8.79 11.93
N SER A 98 -0.28 8.25 10.72
CA SER A 98 0.69 8.54 9.66
C SER A 98 0.42 9.90 9.01
N PRO A 99 1.47 10.65 8.64
CA PRO A 99 1.30 11.90 7.91
C PRO A 99 0.64 11.68 6.55
N THR A 100 -0.23 12.61 6.14
CA THR A 100 -0.99 12.52 4.88
C THR A 100 -0.62 13.59 3.85
N ALA A 101 0.17 14.59 4.22
CA ALA A 101 0.58 15.67 3.32
C ALA A 101 2.08 15.95 3.49
N LEU A 102 2.84 15.75 2.42
CA LEU A 102 4.28 15.92 2.38
C LEU A 102 4.67 16.92 1.30
N LEU A 103 5.72 17.67 1.56
CA LEU A 103 6.34 18.57 0.60
C LEU A 103 7.78 18.10 0.34
N PHE A 104 8.06 17.71 -0.90
CA PHE A 104 9.39 17.41 -1.40
C PHE A 104 9.99 18.68 -1.98
N ASN A 105 11.10 19.14 -1.42
CA ASN A 105 11.71 20.41 -1.78
C ASN A 105 12.81 20.22 -2.84
N LEU A 106 13.14 21.29 -3.55
CA LEU A 106 14.14 21.32 -4.63
C LEU A 106 15.56 20.95 -4.17
N ASN A 107 15.85 21.06 -2.87
CA ASN A 107 17.10 20.64 -2.26
C ASN A 107 17.14 19.13 -1.92
N GLY A 108 16.08 18.39 -2.28
CA GLY A 108 15.94 16.95 -1.99
C GLY A 108 15.46 16.63 -0.57
N GLY A 109 15.22 17.66 0.27
CA GLY A 109 14.66 17.51 1.59
C GLY A 109 13.14 17.30 1.59
N VAL A 110 12.63 16.79 2.71
CA VAL A 110 11.20 16.48 2.89
C VAL A 110 10.69 17.11 4.18
N CYS A 111 9.47 17.62 4.14
CA CYS A 111 8.79 18.12 5.30
C CYS A 111 7.27 17.93 5.23
N ILE A 112 6.58 18.19 6.33
CA ILE A 112 5.12 18.16 6.37
C ILE A 112 4.58 19.41 5.70
N ALA A 113 3.68 19.21 4.74
CA ALA A 113 3.03 20.29 4.02
C ALA A 113 1.85 20.83 4.83
N ASP A 114 1.63 22.15 4.77
CA ASP A 114 0.36 22.73 5.17
C ASP A 114 -0.73 22.56 4.09
N ASN A 115 -1.91 23.12 4.37
CA ASN A 115 -3.04 23.15 3.45
C ASN A 115 -3.10 24.44 2.62
N SER A 116 -2.04 25.27 2.61
CA SER A 116 -2.03 26.51 1.85
C SER A 116 -1.80 26.24 0.36
N THR A 117 -2.13 27.22 -0.49
CA THR A 117 -1.94 27.14 -1.95
C THR A 117 -1.23 28.41 -2.41
N PRO A 118 0.07 28.38 -2.75
CA PRO A 118 0.94 27.20 -2.84
C PRO A 118 1.31 26.61 -1.47
N PRO A 119 1.51 25.28 -1.36
CA PRO A 119 1.80 24.62 -0.10
C PRO A 119 3.16 25.04 0.46
N THR A 120 3.22 25.24 1.78
CA THR A 120 4.45 25.59 2.48
C THR A 120 4.87 24.51 3.48
N CYS A 121 6.14 24.58 3.87
CA CYS A 121 6.75 23.66 4.81
C CYS A 121 6.38 24.06 6.24
N GLN A 122 5.46 23.33 6.86
CA GLN A 122 5.00 23.64 8.22
C GLN A 122 6.05 23.23 9.27
N ARG A 123 6.58 22.00 9.13
CA ARG A 123 7.62 21.45 10.00
C ARG A 123 8.41 20.38 9.30
N LEU A 124 9.67 20.21 9.68
CA LEU A 124 10.50 19.11 9.19
C LEU A 124 9.93 17.74 9.61
N ILE A 125 10.14 16.74 8.75
CA ILE A 125 9.80 15.35 9.06
C ILE A 125 10.74 14.80 10.13
N ASP A 126 10.25 13.92 10.99
CA ASP A 126 11.02 13.20 11.99
C ASP A 126 10.86 11.70 11.77
N SER A 127 11.94 11.03 11.35
CA SER A 127 11.93 9.60 11.02
C SER A 127 11.58 8.67 12.19
N THR A 128 11.51 9.19 13.42
CA THR A 128 11.13 8.44 14.63
C THR A 128 9.65 8.56 15.00
N THR A 129 8.99 9.66 14.62
CA THR A 129 7.59 9.93 14.98
C THR A 129 6.66 9.95 13.77
N ASP A 130 7.14 10.42 12.63
CA ASP A 130 6.42 10.45 11.35
C ASP A 130 6.57 9.11 10.62
N ILE A 131 5.91 8.08 11.14
CA ILE A 131 5.92 6.73 10.59
C ILE A 131 4.69 6.50 9.70
N PHE A 132 4.93 6.02 8.49
CA PHE A 132 3.89 5.58 7.56
C PHE A 132 3.63 4.09 7.80
N GLU A 133 2.56 3.78 8.52
CA GLU A 133 2.17 2.40 8.80
C GLU A 133 1.00 2.00 7.91
N ILE A 134 1.26 1.02 7.03
CA ILE A 134 0.25 0.45 6.14
C ILE A 134 -0.15 -0.91 6.69
N CYS A 135 -1.44 -1.13 6.92
CA CYS A 135 -2.05 -2.41 7.30
C CYS A 135 -2.63 -3.11 6.08
N ASP A 136 -2.65 -4.44 6.06
CA ASP A 136 -3.35 -5.23 5.03
C ASP A 136 -4.89 -5.19 5.12
N LYS A 137 -5.46 -4.84 6.28
CA LYS A 137 -6.90 -4.62 6.48
C LYS A 137 -7.22 -3.63 7.61
N ALA A 138 -8.39 -2.97 7.49
CA ALA A 138 -8.98 -2.15 8.54
C ALA A 138 -9.49 -3.03 9.69
N GLY A 139 -8.73 -3.14 10.78
CA GLY A 139 -9.08 -3.97 11.94
C GLY A 139 -7.99 -4.91 12.45
N GLY A 140 -6.77 -4.76 11.95
CA GLY A 140 -5.58 -5.43 12.47
C GLY A 140 -5.20 -6.69 11.70
N GLY A 141 -3.91 -6.93 11.52
CA GLY A 141 -3.37 -7.86 10.53
C GLY A 141 -1.88 -7.67 10.37
N LYS A 142 -1.32 -7.88 9.19
CA LYS A 142 0.10 -7.55 8.97
C LYS A 142 0.27 -6.09 8.61
N SER A 143 1.36 -5.49 9.09
CA SER A 143 1.70 -4.10 8.81
C SER A 143 3.10 -3.96 8.22
N LYS A 144 3.31 -2.88 7.47
CA LYS A 144 4.64 -2.43 7.06
C LYS A 144 4.81 -0.98 7.46
N LEU A 145 5.95 -0.69 8.08
CA LEU A 145 6.30 0.64 8.53
C LEU A 145 7.33 1.22 7.57
N ILE A 146 7.14 2.47 7.16
CA ILE A 146 8.07 3.22 6.32
C ILE A 146 8.38 4.50 7.07
N SER A 147 9.65 4.88 7.11
CA SER A 147 10.08 6.20 7.58
C SER A 147 10.86 6.92 6.48
N ILE A 148 10.89 8.24 6.58
CA ILE A 148 11.63 9.09 5.65
C ILE A 148 12.50 10.03 6.46
N SER A 149 13.77 10.14 6.10
CA SER A 149 14.67 11.11 6.72
C SER A 149 14.36 12.53 6.24
N LYS A 150 14.79 13.53 7.01
CA LYS A 150 14.75 14.95 6.60
C LYS A 150 15.38 15.22 5.23
N MET A 151 16.35 14.38 4.84
CA MET A 151 17.06 14.44 3.56
C MET A 151 16.35 13.64 2.44
N GLY A 152 15.15 13.12 2.67
CA GLY A 152 14.36 12.38 1.69
C GLY A 152 14.84 10.96 1.42
N THR A 153 15.63 10.37 2.34
CA THR A 153 16.00 8.95 2.26
C THR A 153 14.88 8.11 2.85
N ILE A 154 14.39 7.15 2.08
CA ILE A 154 13.30 6.27 2.49
C ILE A 154 13.90 5.03 3.14
N GLN A 155 13.42 4.68 4.33
CA GLN A 155 13.78 3.46 5.03
C GLN A 155 12.52 2.63 5.26
N GLN A 156 12.52 1.40 4.75
CA GLN A 156 11.49 0.43 5.09
C GLN A 156 11.87 -0.22 6.41
N THR A 157 11.00 -0.06 7.40
CA THR A 157 11.14 -0.65 8.73
C THR A 157 10.32 -1.95 8.77
N GLN A 158 10.59 -2.77 9.78
CA GLN A 158 10.13 -4.16 9.93
C GLN A 158 8.64 -4.39 9.65
N THR A 159 8.31 -5.65 9.31
CA THR A 159 6.92 -6.11 9.24
C THR A 159 6.37 -6.24 10.66
N GLY A 160 5.20 -5.68 10.92
CA GLY A 160 4.57 -5.68 12.24
C GLY A 160 3.14 -6.22 12.20
N THR A 161 2.42 -5.96 13.30
CA THR A 161 0.98 -6.15 13.39
C THR A 161 0.29 -4.81 13.53
N CYS A 162 -0.76 -4.61 12.72
CA CYS A 162 -1.79 -3.63 13.02
C CYS A 162 -2.81 -4.20 14.01
#